data_AF-A0A5C8PM17-F1
#
_entry.id   AF-A0A5C8PM17-F1
#
_cell.length_a   1.000
_cell.length_b   1.000
_cell.length_c   1.000
_cell.angle_alpha   90.00
_cell.angle_beta   90.00
_cell.angle_gamma   90.00
#
_symmetry.space_group_name_H-M   'P 1'
#
loop_
_entity.id
_entity.type
_entity.pdbx_description
1 polymer ?
#
loop_
_entity_poly.entity_id
_entity_poly.type
_entity_poly.pdbx_seq_one_letter_code
_entity_poly.pdbx_strand_id
1 'polypeptide(L)' 'MNVRYRVELSQEERAQLAALLSGGKHAARKLKRAQILLAADAGASDEQIAGTIGVSGSTVYRT' A
#
# COMPACT_ATOMS: atom_id res chain seq x y z
N MET A 1 1.58 22.38 2.75
CA MET A 1 1.14 21.58 3.91
C MET A 1 1.32 20.12 3.53
N ASN A 2 2.38 19.47 4.00
CA ASN A 2 2.57 18.03 3.75
C ASN A 2 1.87 17.28 4.88
N VAL A 3 0.60 16.93 4.67
CA VAL A 3 -0.12 16.07 5.61
C VAL A 3 0.40 14.66 5.38
N ARG A 4 1.16 14.14 6.35
CA ARG A 4 1.61 12.74 6.37
C ARG A 4 0.57 11.95 7.13
N TYR A 5 -0.20 11.13 6.42
CA TYR A 5 -1.14 10.21 7.02
C TYR A 5 -0.38 8.95 7.44
N ARG A 6 -0.44 8.62 8.73
CA ARG A 6 0.06 7.33 9.21
C ARG A 6 -1.02 6.30 8.92
N VAL A 7 -0.67 5.29 8.12
CA VAL A 7 -1.57 4.17 7.87
C VAL A 7 -1.42 3.21 9.04
N GLU A 8 -2.51 2.98 9.77
CA GLU A 8 -2.59 1.98 10.83
C GLU A 8 -3.66 0.99 10.40
N LEU A 9 -3.26 -0.23 10.06
CA LEU A 9 -4.16 -1.31 9.70
C LEU A 9 -4.37 -2.21 10.90
N SER A 10 -5.62 -2.60 11.12
CA SER A 10 -5.94 -3.71 12.01
C SER A 10 -5.42 -5.03 11.43
N GLN A 11 -5.30 -6.04 12.30
CA GLN A 11 -4.87 -7.38 11.89
C GLN A 11 -5.80 -7.98 10.83
N GLU A 12 -7.11 -7.70 10.92
CA GLU A 12 -8.11 -8.15 9.94
C GLU A 12 -7.91 -7.49 8.57
N GLU A 13 -7.71 -6.17 8.53
CA GLU A 13 -7.45 -5.43 7.29
C GLU A 13 -6.15 -5.90 6.63
N ARG A 14 -5.10 -6.13 7.44
CA ARG A 14 -3.84 -6.68 6.95
C ARG A 14 -4.03 -8.06 6.32
N ALA A 15 -4.81 -8.93 6.96
CA ALA A 15 -5.14 -10.25 6.45
C ALA A 15 -5.95 -10.18 5.15
N GLN A 16 -6.92 -9.26 5.07
CA GLN A 16 -7.71 -9.04 3.85
C GLN A 16 -6.83 -8.55 2.68
N LEU A 17 -5.92 -7.60 2.92
CA LEU A 17 -4.99 -7.12 1.90
C LEU A 17 -4.01 -8.22 1.47
N ALA A 18 -3.50 -9.01 2.41
CA ALA A 18 -2.64 -10.15 2.10
C ALA A 18 -3.39 -11.22 1.28
N ALA A 19 -4.63 -11.53 1.63
CA ALA A 19 -5.49 -12.42 0.86
C ALA A 19 -5.78 -11.87 -0.54
N LEU A 20 -5.93 -10.55 -0.67
CA LEU A 20 -6.10 -9.88 -1.96
C LEU A 20 -4.85 -9.95 -2.84
N LEU A 21 -3.66 -10.01 -2.25
CA LEU A 21 -2.41 -10.23 -2.98
C LEU A 21 -2.20 -11.70 -3.37
N SER A 22 -2.66 -12.62 -2.52
CA SER A 22 -2.52 -14.07 -2.74
C SER A 22 -3.65 -14.66 -3.58
N GLY A 23 -4.78 -13.97 -3.73
CA GLY A 23 -6.01 -14.50 -4.31
C GLY A 23 -6.27 -13.99 -5.74
N GLY A 24 -6.58 -14.93 -6.65
CA GLY A 24 -7.30 -14.67 -7.90
C GLY A 24 -6.71 -13.64 -8.87
N LYS A 25 -7.51 -13.30 -9.90
CA LYS A 25 -7.16 -12.34 -10.95
C LYS A 25 -7.75 -10.97 -10.59
N HIS A 26 -6.97 -10.14 -9.91
CA HIS A 26 -7.35 -8.75 -9.60
C HIS A 26 -6.69 -7.77 -10.56
N ALA A 27 -7.33 -6.61 -10.75
CA ALA A 27 -6.75 -5.53 -11.53
C ALA A 27 -5.40 -5.10 -10.92
N ALA A 28 -4.37 -4.95 -11.75
CA ALA A 28 -3.02 -4.58 -11.31
C ALA A 28 -3.00 -3.32 -10.41
N ARG A 29 -3.88 -2.35 -10.69
CA ARG A 29 -4.04 -1.14 -9.86
C ARG A 29 -4.47 -1.46 -8.42
N LYS A 30 -5.36 -2.44 -8.24
CA LYS A 30 -5.85 -2.86 -6.91
C LYS A 30 -4.74 -3.55 -6.12
N LEU A 31 -3.97 -4.42 -6.79
CA LEU A 31 -2.81 -5.10 -6.20
C LEU A 31 -1.75 -4.10 -5.75
N LYS A 32 -1.40 -3.13 -6.61
CA LYS A 32 -0.42 -2.09 -6.27
C LYS A 32 -0.85 -1.25 -5.07
N ARG A 33 -2.14 -0.88 -4.98
CA ARG A 33 -2.67 -0.17 -3.81
C ARG A 33 -2.62 -1.00 -2.52
N ALA A 34 -2.95 -2.28 -2.59
CA ALA A 34 -2.83 -3.17 -1.44
C ALA A 34 -1.37 -3.30 -0.96
N GLN A 35 -0.41 -3.36 -1.89
CA GLN A 35 1.02 -3.33 -1.55
C GLN A 35 1.43 -1.99 -0.89
N ILE A 36 0.93 -0.87 -1.41
CA ILE A 36 1.21 0.47 -0.84
C ILE A 36 0.73 0.55 0.60
N LEU A 37 -0.53 0.15 0.86
CA LEU A 37 -1.12 0.18 2.19
C LEU A 37 -0.38 -0.73 3.17
N LEU A 38 0.00 -1.94 2.77
CA LEU A 38 0.76 -2.86 3.62
C LEU A 38 2.17 -2.34 3.94
N ALA A 39 2.82 -1.67 2.99
CA ALA A 39 4.14 -1.09 3.20
C ALA A 39 4.08 0.18 4.08
N ALA A 40 3.03 0.98 3.92
CA ALA A 40 2.77 2.15 4.75
C ALA A 40 2.47 1.75 6.21
N ASP A 41 1.67 0.71 6.43
CA ASP A 41 1.40 0.12 7.75
C ASP A 41 2.68 -0.43 8.41
N ALA A 42 3.58 -1.01 7.61
CA ALA A 42 4.90 -1.44 8.09
C ALA A 42 5.85 -0.27 8.45
N GLY A 43 5.42 0.98 8.26
CA GLY A 43 6.20 2.18 8.57
C GLY A 43 7.24 2.56 7.50
N ALA A 44 7.13 2.03 6.29
CA ALA A 44 8.01 2.44 5.18
C ALA A 44 7.71 3.88 4.76
N SER A 45 8.75 4.61 4.34
CA SER A 45 8.59 5.95 3.76
C SER A 45 8.03 5.89 2.35
N ASP A 46 7.36 6.96 1.92
CA ASP A 46 6.75 7.05 0.58
C ASP A 46 7.76 6.77 -0.54
N GLU A 47 9.01 7.21 -0.37
CA GLU A 47 10.12 6.96 -1.30
C GLU A 47 10.48 5.48 -1.38
N GLN A 48 10.53 4.79 -0.23
CA GLN A 48 10.80 3.35 -0.17
C GLN A 48 9.65 2.54 -0.78
N ILE A 49 8.41 2.94 -0.50
CA ILE A 49 7.20 2.31 -1.04
C ILE A 49 7.20 2.46 -2.57
N ALA A 50 7.41 3.68 -3.07
CA ALA A 50 7.49 3.99 -4.49
C ALA A 50 8.55 3.14 -5.21
N GLY A 51 9.76 3.07 -4.64
CA GLY A 51 10.86 2.27 -5.20
C GLY A 51 10.61 0.76 -5.17
N THR A 52 10.08 0.23 -4.07
CA THR A 52 9.83 -1.21 -3.91
C THR A 52 8.69 -1.70 -4.79
N ILE A 53 7.64 -0.90 -4.91
CA ILE A 53 6.41 -1.27 -5.64
C ILE A 53 6.49 -0.83 -7.11
N GLY A 54 7.40 0.07 -7.47
CA GLY A 54 7.53 0.61 -8.83
C GLY A 54 6.37 1.54 -9.20
N VAL A 55 5.98 2.41 -8.26
CA VAL A 55 4.94 3.44 -8.46
C VAL A 55 5.53 4.82 -8.21
N SER A 56 4.92 5.87 -8.76
CA SER A 56 5.31 7.24 -8.43
C SER A 56 4.88 7.60 -7.01
N GLY A 57 5.65 8.45 -6.31
CA GLY A 57 5.28 8.99 -5.00
C GLY A 57 3.91 9.69 -5.00
N SER A 58 3.49 10.26 -6.14
CA SER A 58 2.13 10.82 -6.28
C SER A 58 1.03 9.76 -6.23
N THR A 59 1.35 8.51 -6.58
CA THR A 59 0.43 7.38 -6.45
C THR A 59 0.33 6.92 -5.01
N VAL A 60 1.46 6.92 -4.28
CA VAL A 60 1.49 6.64 -2.84
C VAL A 60 0.66 7.67 -2.09
N TYR A 61 0.87 8.97 -2.33
CA TYR A 61 0.12 10.05 -1.70
C TYR A 61 -1.39 10.03 -1.94
N ARG A 62 -1.84 9.44 -3.06
CA ARG A 62 -3.27 9.35 -3.43
C ARG A 62 -3.94 8.06 -2.98
N THR A 63 -3.20 7.18 -2.32
CA THR A 63 -3.69 5.89 -1.83
C THR A 63 -3.97 6.03 -0.34
#